data_AF-A0A067EXX0-F1
#
_entry.id   AF-A0A067EXX0-F1
#
_cell.length_a   1.000
_cell.length_b   1.000
_cell.length_c   1.000
_cell.angle_alpha   90.00
_cell.angle_beta   90.00
_cell.angle_gamma   90.00
#
_symmetry.space_group_name_H-M   'P 1'
#
loop_
_entity.id
_entity.type
_entity.pdbx_description
1 polymer ?
#
loop_
_entity_poly.entity_id
_entity_poly.type
_entity_poly.pdbx_seq_one_letter_code
_entity_poly.pdbx_strand_id
1 'polypeptide(L)' 'MAIGVKALPITFVAHAVAIVAAIMVLVWCLGFRGGLAWEDTNKNLIFN' A
#
# COMPACT_ATOMS: atom_id res chain seq x y z
N MET A 1 -2.78 -31.44 3.85
CA MET A 1 -2.45 -30.80 5.13
C MET A 1 -3.29 -29.55 5.27
N ALA A 2 -4.33 -29.56 6.11
CA ALA A 2 -5.04 -28.34 6.48
C ALA A 2 -4.36 -27.77 7.73
N ILE A 3 -3.96 -26.50 7.71
CA ILE A 3 -3.57 -25.81 8.94
C ILE A 3 -4.81 -25.82 9.85
N GLY A 4 -4.69 -26.26 11.10
CA GLY A 4 -5.81 -26.41 12.06
C GLY A 4 -6.51 -25.10 12.47
N VAL A 5 -6.33 -24.03 11.68
CA VAL A 5 -6.80 -22.67 11.91
C VAL A 5 -7.77 -22.29 10.80
N LYS A 6 -8.91 -21.71 11.16
CA LYS A 6 -9.90 -21.23 10.19
C LYS A 6 -9.29 -20.11 9.34
N ALA A 7 -9.58 -20.11 8.04
CA ALA A 7 -9.06 -19.10 7.11
C ALA A 7 -9.55 -17.67 7.43
N LEU A 8 -10.79 -17.55 7.89
CA LEU A 8 -11.48 -16.28 8.13
C LEU A 8 -10.68 -15.26 8.98
N PRO A 9 -10.15 -15.60 10.18
CA PRO A 9 -9.32 -14.66 10.94
C PRO A 9 -8.03 -14.27 10.22
N ILE A 10 -7.39 -15.22 9.51
CA ILE A 10 -6.15 -14.96 8.76
C ILE A 10 -6.41 -13.97 7.62
N THR A 11 -7.55 -14.12 6.93
CA THR A 11 -7.97 -13.20 5.89
C THR A 11 -8.13 -11.78 6.42
N PHE A 12 -8.75 -11.58 7.58
CA PHE A 12 -8.88 -10.23 8.16
C PHE A 12 -7.53 -9.60 8.51
N VAL A 13 -6.60 -10.37 9.07
CA VAL A 13 -5.24 -9.88 9.35
C VAL A 13 -4.54 -9.45 8.07
N ALA A 14 -4.63 -10.27 7.00
CA ALA A 14 -4.03 -9.93 5.71
C ALA A 14 -4.60 -8.63 5.14
N HIS A 15 -5.92 -8.42 5.21
CA HIS A 15 -6.55 -7.18 4.75
C HIS A 15 -6.15 -5.97 5.60
N ALA A 16 -6.07 -6.13 6.92
CA ALA A 16 -5.62 -5.04 7.80
C ALA A 16 -4.19 -4.62 7.47
N VAL A 17 -3.28 -5.57 7.27
CA VAL A 17 -1.89 -5.29 6.86
C VAL A 17 -1.86 -4.63 5.48
N ALA A 18 -2.66 -5.10 4.53
CA ALA A 18 -2.73 -4.51 3.19
C ALA A 18 -3.21 -3.05 3.23
N ILE A 19 -4.23 -2.73 4.05
CA ILE A 19 -4.72 -1.37 4.24
C ILE A 19 -3.61 -0.47 4.82
N VAL A 20 -2.93 -0.93 5.88
CA VAL A 20 -1.83 -0.17 6.48
C VAL A 20 -0.71 0.08 5.47
N ALA A 21 -0.30 -0.94 4.71
CA ALA A 21 0.72 -0.81 3.68
C ALA A 21 0.31 0.18 2.58
N ALA A 22 -0.94 0.13 2.11
CA ALA A 22 -1.45 1.08 1.12
C ALA A 22 -1.43 2.53 1.64
N ILE A 23 -1.87 2.75 2.90
CA ILE A 23 -1.80 4.06 3.53
C ILE A 23 -0.35 4.55 3.61
N MET A 24 0.58 3.69 4.04
CA MET A 24 2.00 4.06 4.14
C MET A 24 2.60 4.47 2.80
N VAL A 25 2.28 3.76 1.72
CA VAL A 25 2.73 4.12 0.36
C VAL A 25 2.16 5.47 -0.06
N LEU A 26 0.88 5.74 0.19
CA LEU A 26 0.27 7.03 -0.12
C LEU A 26 0.88 8.16 0.71
N VAL A 27 1.13 7.95 2.01
CA VAL A 27 1.82 8.93 2.86
C VAL A 27 3.23 9.18 2.33
N TRP A 28 3.92 8.15 1.84
CA TRP A 28 5.23 8.30 1.25
C TRP A 28 5.21 9.16 -0.03
N CYS A 29 4.36 8.79 -1.00
CA CYS A 29 4.28 9.50 -2.27
C CYS A 29 3.77 10.93 -2.11
N LEU A 30 2.70 11.13 -1.33
CA LEU A 30 2.04 12.43 -1.18
C LEU A 30 2.72 13.34 -0.15
N GLY A 31 3.14 12.78 0.99
CA GLY A 31 3.66 13.56 2.11
C GLY A 31 5.17 13.84 2.02
N PHE A 32 5.96 12.87 1.56
CA PHE A 32 7.43 13.01 1.53
C PHE A 32 8.01 13.22 0.13
N ARG A 33 7.35 12.70 -0.92
CA ARG A 33 7.90 12.70 -2.29
C ARG A 33 7.24 13.72 -3.23
N GLY A 34 6.29 14.50 -2.73
CA GLY A 34 5.72 15.65 -3.44
C GLY A 34 4.53 15.35 -4.35
N GLY A 35 4.01 14.11 -4.38
CA GLY A 35 2.78 13.77 -5.08
C GLY A 35 2.90 12.63 -6.10
N LEU A 36 1.84 12.48 -6.90
CA LEU A 36 1.69 11.50 -7.98
C LEU A 36 1.22 12.26 -9.22
N ALA A 37 1.84 12.00 -10.38
CA ALA A 37 1.46 12.64 -11.63
C ALA A 37 1.61 11.66 -12.81
N TRP A 38 0.62 11.64 -13.71
CA TRP A 38 0.73 10.88 -14.96
C TRP A 38 1.64 11.56 -15.99
N GLU A 39 1.71 12.89 -15.95
CA GLU A 39 2.59 13.69 -16.79
C GLU A 39 3.14 14.87 -15.98
N ASP A 40 4.47 14.95 -15.87
CA ASP A 40 5.18 16.07 -15.26
C ASP A 40 6.59 16.19 -15.85
N THR A 41 7.16 17.38 -15.77
CA THR A 41 8.58 17.63 -16.05
C THR A 41 9.49 17.01 -14.99
N ASN A 42 9.04 16.96 -13.73
CA ASN A 42 9.70 16.26 -12.64
C ASN A 42 9.35 14.76 -12.67
N LYS A 43 10.27 13.95 -13.22
CA LYS A 43 10.07 12.50 -13.41
C LYS A 43 9.93 11.71 -12.12
N ASN A 44 10.30 12.26 -10.97
CA ASN A 44 10.06 11.60 -9.68
C ASN A 44 8.57 11.45 -9.38
N LEU A 45 7.71 12.38 -9.81
CA LEU A 45 6.27 12.34 -9.55
C LEU A 45 5.53 11.27 -10.39
N ILE A 46 6.13 10.87 -11.52
CA ILE A 46 5.61 9.79 -12.38
C ILE A 46 6.08 8.42 -11.87
N PHE A 47 7.27 8.36 -11.25
CA PHE A 47 7.79 7.14 -10.66
C PHE A 47 7.10 6.78 -9.34
N ASN A 48 6.75 7.80 -8.54
CA ASN A 48 5.98 7.62 -7.30
C ASN A 48 4.64 6.92 -7.58
#